data_AF-A0A9P9YX64-F1
#
_entry.id   AF-A0A9P9YX64-F1
#
_cell.length_a   1.000
_cell.length_b   1.000
_cell.length_c   1.000
_cell.angle_alpha   90.00
_cell.angle_beta   90.00
_cell.angle_gamma   90.00
#
_symmetry.space_group_name_H-M   'P 1'
#
loop_
_entity.id
_entity.type
_entity.pdbx_description
1 polymer ?
#
loop_
_entity_poly.entity_id
_entity_poly.type
_entity_poly.pdbx_seq_one_letter_code
_entity_poly.pdbx_strand_id
1 'polypeptide(L)'
;MQRNCFSLRPLLRGVGELGPFCAPSCLFRNSAALKYATAAPKTAPGKVPSKMLKLRKQFQADNDLPIFLKGGGMDNILYRSTWVLCILGLAGDIWLWVGYIIA
;
A
#
# COMPACT_ATOMS: atom_id res chain seq x y z
N MET A 1 -12.02 33.13 -7.44
CA MET A 1 -13.18 32.23 -7.39
C MET A 1 -13.57 31.87 -8.82
N GLN A 2 -13.08 30.75 -9.38
CA GLN A 2 -13.79 30.08 -10.47
C GLN A 2 -13.29 28.63 -10.60
N ARG A 3 -14.15 27.69 -10.21
CA ARG A 3 -13.99 26.25 -10.39
C ARG A 3 -14.54 25.90 -11.77
N ASN A 4 -13.79 25.14 -12.57
CA ASN A 4 -14.35 24.38 -13.68
C ASN A 4 -13.75 22.97 -13.58
N CYS A 5 -14.34 22.06 -12.81
CA CYS A 5 -15.57 21.31 -13.09
C CYS A 5 -15.40 20.37 -14.30
N PHE A 6 -15.16 19.10 -13.98
CA PHE A 6 -15.56 17.92 -14.74
C PHE A 6 -15.36 17.94 -16.26
N SER A 7 -14.24 17.37 -16.72
CA SER A 7 -14.24 16.57 -17.95
C SER A 7 -13.99 15.11 -17.59
N LEU A 8 -15.00 14.50 -16.97
CA LEU A 8 -15.24 13.07 -17.10
C LEU A 8 -15.87 12.92 -18.48
N ARG A 9 -15.08 12.83 -19.55
CA ARG A 9 -15.55 12.20 -20.78
C ARG A 9 -14.54 11.19 -21.36
N PRO A 10 -14.94 9.91 -21.40
CA PRO A 10 -14.09 8.77 -21.09
C PRO A 10 -14.26 7.72 -22.22
N LEU A 11 -14.00 6.45 -21.94
CA LEU A 11 -14.95 5.38 -22.27
C LEU A 11 -15.29 5.07 -23.76
N LEU A 12 -14.40 5.31 -24.72
CA LEU A 12 -14.64 4.90 -26.12
C LEU A 12 -13.36 4.56 -26.89
N ARG A 13 -12.50 3.71 -26.31
CA ARG A 13 -11.44 3.03 -27.10
C ARG A 13 -11.44 1.54 -26.83
N GLY A 14 -12.57 0.92 -27.16
CA GLY A 14 -12.65 -0.52 -27.40
C GLY A 14 -12.63 -0.80 -28.90
N VAL A 15 -12.27 -2.04 -29.22
CA VAL A 15 -12.48 -2.78 -30.48
C VAL A 15 -11.24 -2.96 -31.37
N GLY A 16 -10.81 -4.22 -31.45
CA GLY A 16 -9.79 -4.80 -32.33
C GLY A 16 -8.57 -5.28 -31.54
N GLU A 17 -8.20 -6.55 -31.41
CA GLU A 17 -8.49 -7.78 -32.14
C GLU A 17 -8.06 -8.95 -31.23
N LEU A 18 -8.64 -10.14 -31.46
CA LEU A 18 -8.37 -11.39 -30.75
C LEU A 18 -6.93 -11.90 -30.94
N GLY A 19 -6.29 -12.31 -29.85
CA GLY A 19 -5.04 -13.09 -29.86
C GLY A 19 -4.86 -13.84 -28.53
N PRO A 20 -4.76 -15.18 -28.53
CA PRO A 20 -4.74 -16.00 -27.32
C PRO A 20 -3.32 -16.09 -26.74
N PHE A 21 -3.25 -16.22 -25.42
CA PHE A 21 -2.18 -16.90 -24.67
C PHE A 21 -0.73 -16.35 -24.74
N CYS A 22 -0.15 -16.22 -23.54
CA CYS A 22 1.30 -16.29 -23.25
C CYS A 22 2.23 -15.18 -23.77
N ALA A 23 2.57 -14.21 -22.90
CA ALA A 23 3.88 -14.15 -22.23
C ALA A 23 4.09 -12.78 -21.54
N PRO A 24 4.55 -12.74 -20.27
CA PRO A 24 5.13 -11.53 -19.70
C PRO A 24 6.57 -11.45 -20.20
N SER A 25 6.78 -11.10 -21.46
CA SER A 25 8.10 -10.68 -21.88
C SER A 25 8.31 -9.27 -21.33
N CYS A 26 9.00 -9.19 -20.19
CA CYS A 26 9.83 -8.04 -19.83
C CYS A 26 10.80 -7.78 -21.00
N LEU A 27 10.30 -7.20 -22.09
CA LEU A 27 11.12 -6.68 -23.15
C LEU A 27 11.81 -5.46 -22.57
N PHE A 28 13.04 -5.70 -22.10
CA PHE A 28 14.05 -4.68 -21.90
C PHE A 28 14.31 -4.03 -23.27
N ARG A 29 13.42 -3.09 -23.61
CA ARG A 29 13.54 -2.24 -24.78
C ARG A 29 14.64 -1.25 -24.45
N ASN A 30 15.81 -1.44 -25.06
CA ASN A 30 16.87 -0.42 -25.13
C ASN A 30 16.36 0.78 -25.95
N SER A 31 15.31 1.46 -25.48
CA SER A 31 14.82 2.69 -26.09
C SER A 31 15.70 3.83 -25.61
N ALA A 32 16.34 4.49 -26.57
CA ALA A 32 17.09 5.71 -26.33
C ALA A 32 16.26 6.78 -25.57
N ALA A 33 14.93 6.69 -25.60
CA ALA A 33 13.98 7.42 -24.75
C ALA A 33 14.38 7.49 -23.27
N LEU A 34 14.94 6.42 -22.70
CA LEU A 34 15.38 6.40 -21.30
C LEU A 34 16.68 7.21 -21.09
N LYS A 35 17.52 7.35 -22.12
CA LYS A 35 18.73 8.19 -22.08
C LYS A 35 18.42 9.68 -22.06
N TYR A 36 17.24 10.10 -22.52
CA TYR A 36 16.77 11.47 -22.43
C TYR A 36 15.91 11.72 -21.17
N ALA A 37 15.35 10.67 -20.58
CA ALA A 37 14.59 10.75 -19.32
C ALA A 37 15.47 11.03 -18.08
N THR A 38 16.79 10.76 -18.15
CA THR A 38 17.77 11.15 -17.13
C THR A 38 18.02 12.68 -17.09
N ALA A 39 17.63 13.42 -18.12
CA ALA A 39 17.64 14.88 -18.15
C ALA A 39 16.36 15.52 -17.58
N ALA A 40 15.53 14.77 -16.84
CA ALA A 40 14.57 15.40 -15.95
C ALA A 40 15.36 16.28 -14.96
N PRO A 41 15.08 17.60 -14.87
CA PRO A 41 15.76 18.45 -13.92
C PRO A 41 15.60 17.80 -12.56
N LYS A 42 16.71 17.41 -11.93
CA LYS A 42 16.72 16.97 -10.55
C LYS A 42 16.20 18.16 -9.77
N THR A 43 14.88 18.21 -9.54
CA THR A 43 14.28 19.12 -8.60
C THR A 43 15.03 18.85 -7.31
N ALA A 44 15.94 19.76 -6.97
CA ALA A 44 16.69 19.67 -5.74
C ALA A 44 15.64 19.38 -4.66
N PRO A 45 15.75 18.26 -3.91
CA PRO A 45 14.71 17.88 -2.99
C PRO A 45 14.52 19.07 -2.06
N GLY A 46 13.36 19.72 -2.16
CA GLY A 46 13.02 20.84 -1.30
C GLY A 46 13.31 20.43 0.12
N LYS A 47 13.93 21.33 0.90
CA LYS A 47 14.51 21.05 2.22
C LYS A 47 13.53 20.22 3.05
N VAL A 48 13.79 18.92 3.12
CA VAL A 48 12.86 17.97 3.72
C VAL A 48 12.80 18.29 5.21
N PRO A 49 11.62 18.49 5.81
CA PRO A 49 11.54 18.77 7.24
C PRO A 49 12.28 17.69 8.02
N SER A 50 13.08 18.10 9.00
CA SER A 50 13.96 17.20 9.77
C SER A 50 13.20 16.05 10.44
N LYS A 51 11.93 16.27 10.79
CA LYS A 51 11.01 15.24 11.31
C LYS A 51 10.75 14.13 10.28
N MET A 52 10.46 14.49 9.02
CA MET A 52 10.17 13.52 7.96
C MET A 52 11.41 12.69 7.59
N LEU A 53 12.61 13.26 7.67
CA LEU A 53 13.86 12.50 7.48
C LEU A 53 14.05 11.44 8.57
N LYS A 54 13.69 11.75 9.82
CA LYS A 54 13.76 10.77 10.92
C LYS A 54 12.77 9.62 10.71
N LEU A 55 11.52 9.93 10.37
CA LEU A 55 10.51 8.90 10.07
C LEU A 55 10.93 8.06 8.86
N ARG A 56 11.42 8.68 7.79
CA ARG A 56 11.92 7.96 6.62
C ARG A 56 13.01 6.96 6.99
N LYS A 57 14.01 7.40 7.76
CA LYS A 57 15.09 6.51 8.23
C LYS A 57 14.56 5.36 9.08
N GLN A 58 13.59 5.62 9.96
CA GLN A 58 12.99 4.59 10.82
C GLN A 58 12.23 3.52 10.00
N PHE A 59 11.41 3.93 9.04
CA PHE A 59 10.64 3.00 8.21
C PHE A 59 11.44 2.34 7.09
N GLN A 60 12.52 2.97 6.62
CA GLN A 60 13.44 2.42 5.61
C GLN A 60 14.61 1.64 6.21
N ALA A 61 14.80 1.64 7.54
CA ALA A 61 15.84 0.82 8.14
C ALA A 61 15.56 -0.66 7.85
N ASP A 62 16.57 -1.38 7.34
CA ASP A 62 16.52 -2.81 7.03
C ASP A 62 16.47 -3.62 8.32
N ASN A 63 15.29 -3.63 8.94
CA ASN A 63 14.92 -4.53 10.00
C ASN A 63 13.90 -5.48 9.40
N ASP A 64 14.06 -6.79 9.58
CA ASP A 64 13.13 -7.84 9.13
C ASP A 64 11.74 -7.79 9.82
N LEU A 65 11.38 -6.62 10.36
CA LEU A 65 10.13 -6.33 11.03
C LEU A 65 9.07 -5.90 10.01
N PRO A 66 7.84 -6.42 10.11
CA PRO A 66 6.76 -5.98 9.26
C PRO A 66 6.37 -4.53 9.56
N ILE A 67 5.75 -3.86 8.58
CA ILE A 67 5.48 -2.43 8.64
C ILE A 67 4.62 -2.00 9.83
N PHE A 68 3.73 -2.87 10.32
CA PHE A 68 2.84 -2.59 11.45
C PHE A 68 3.49 -2.72 12.84
N LEU A 69 4.74 -3.21 12.93
CA LEU A 69 5.53 -3.23 14.17
C LEU A 69 6.70 -2.25 14.13
N LYS A 70 6.86 -1.53 13.01
CA LYS A 70 8.05 -0.70 12.73
C LYS A 70 8.00 0.69 13.37
N GLY A 71 6.84 1.12 13.86
CA GLY A 71 6.68 2.38 14.60
C GLY A 71 7.16 2.29 16.06
N GLY A 72 7.38 1.09 16.59
CA GLY A 72 8.08 0.84 17.86
C GLY A 72 7.27 0.04 18.88
N GLY A 73 7.60 0.22 20.17
CA GLY A 73 7.01 -0.59 21.25
C GLY A 73 5.50 -0.39 21.45
N MET A 74 4.97 0.81 21.17
CA MET A 74 3.54 1.10 21.25
C MET A 74 2.73 0.23 20.28
N ASP A 75 3.23 0.05 19.06
CA ASP A 75 2.58 -0.75 18.03
C ASP A 75 2.46 -2.23 18.45
N ASN A 76 3.47 -2.75 19.16
CA ASN A 76 3.46 -4.12 19.66
C ASN A 76 2.42 -4.32 20.77
N ILE A 77 2.30 -3.35 21.69
CA ILE A 77 1.26 -3.39 22.74
C ILE A 77 -0.12 -3.34 22.10
N LEU A 78 -0.33 -2.40 21.16
CA LEU A 78 -1.60 -2.24 20.45
C LEU A 78 -1.98 -3.49 19.64
N TYR A 79 -1.01 -4.10 18.97
CA TYR A 79 -1.22 -5.33 18.22
C TYR A 79 -1.63 -6.49 19.14
N ARG A 80 -0.91 -6.67 20.25
CA ARG A 80 -1.19 -7.73 21.24
C ARG A 80 -2.55 -7.54 21.89
N SER A 81 -2.89 -6.33 22.32
CA SER A 81 -4.20 -6.06 22.95
C SER A 81 -5.35 -6.32 21.99
N THR A 82 -5.18 -5.97 20.71
CA THR A 82 -6.17 -6.23 19.66
C THR A 82 -6.37 -7.73 19.47
N TRP A 83 -5.27 -8.49 19.38
CA TRP A 83 -5.33 -9.95 19.28
C TRP A 83 -6.06 -10.60 20.47
N VAL A 84 -5.74 -10.16 21.68
CA VAL A 84 -6.38 -10.65 22.91
C VAL A 84 -7.87 -10.35 22.90
N LEU A 85 -8.27 -9.13 22.55
CA LEU A 85 -9.68 -8.74 22.52
C LEU A 85 -10.46 -9.51 21.44
N CYS A 86 -9.89 -9.70 20.25
CA CYS A 86 -10.50 -10.48 19.19
C CYS A 86 -10.70 -11.95 19.59
N ILE A 87 -9.68 -12.59 20.17
CA ILE A 87 -9.81 -13.98 20.65
C ILE A 87 -10.87 -14.07 21.75
N LEU A 88 -10.85 -13.14 22.71
CA LEU A 88 -11.82 -13.11 23.80
C LEU A 88 -13.25 -12.99 23.27
N GLY A 89 -13.48 -12.10 22.30
CA GLY A 89 -14.77 -11.91 21.66
C GLY A 89 -15.24 -13.17 20.91
N LEU A 90 -14.36 -13.77 20.10
CA LEU A 90 -14.68 -15.00 19.37
C LEU A 90 -14.93 -16.19 20.29
N ALA A 91 -14.15 -16.33 21.36
CA ALA A 91 -14.36 -17.38 22.36
C ALA A 91 -15.70 -17.22 23.08
N GLY A 92 -16.07 -15.98 23.43
CA GLY A 92 -17.37 -15.67 24.03
C GLY A 92 -18.54 -15.96 23.09
N ASP A 93 -18.41 -15.60 21.81
CA ASP A 93 -19.42 -15.88 20.78
C ASP A 93 -19.64 -17.39 20.60
N ILE A 94 -18.55 -18.14 20.44
CA ILE A 94 -18.60 -19.61 20.33
C ILE A 94 -19.23 -20.22 21.58
N TRP A 95 -18.86 -19.74 22.77
CA TRP A 95 -19.40 -20.25 24.03
C TRP A 95 -20.91 -20.02 24.14
N LEU A 96 -21.38 -18.81 23.83
CA LEU A 96 -22.80 -18.48 23.83
C LEU A 96 -23.57 -19.28 22.79
N TRP A 97 -23.00 -19.45 21.60
CA TRP A 97 -23.61 -20.21 20.51
C TRP A 97 -23.76 -21.69 20.86
N VAL A 98 -22.72 -22.31 21.45
CA VAL A 98 -22.78 -23.70 21.95
C VAL A 98 -23.81 -23.84 23.07
N GLY A 99 -23.85 -22.89 24.01
CA GLY A 99 -24.86 -22.87 25.07
C GLY A 99 -26.28 -22.80 24.53
N TYR A 100 -26.52 -22.00 23.48
CA TYR A 100 -27.82 -21.88 22.82
C TYR A 100 -28.26 -23.17 22.10
N ILE A 101 -27.33 -23.95 21.57
CA ILE A 101 -27.65 -25.22 20.87
C ILE A 101 -28.00 -26.34 21.86
N ILE A 102 -27.40 -26.31 23.06
CA ILE A 102 -27.57 -27.36 24.07
C ILE A 102 -28.82 -27.12 24.92
N ALA A 103 -29.24 -25.87 25.11
CA ALA A 103 -30.43 -25.47 25.88
C ALA A 103 -31.72 -25.55 25.04
#